data_AF-A0A535QME5-F1
#
_entry.id   AF-A0A535QME5-F1
#
_cell.length_a   1.000
_cell.length_b   1.000
_cell.length_c   1.000
_cell.angle_alpha   90.00
_cell.angle_beta   90.00
_cell.angle_gamma   90.00
#
_symmetry.space_group_name_H-M   'P 1'
#
loop_
_entity.id
_entity.type
_entity.pdbx_description
1 polymer ?
#
loop_
_entity_poly.entity_id
_entity_poly.type
_entity_poly.pdbx_seq_one_letter_code
_entity_poly.pdbx_strand_id
1 'polypeptide(L)'
;MEIAAGGNYVKGQKGKRPLRALFFPCVALPTPRGSSGHCPARPSCSGHCLPPSVACGFDTLFIAIRQKCQLEHWYGPDMDDPDRWDKYGKRGSGKIVFTPVKKPSDHPQHTGFAYPPATEKHLRSTDAALGFPLPPLLRALYAQVANGGFGPFYGLIGVRGGAPSSGGATIEGYYPHSPEPCRIISLSECAIDVQASSSSKHPHLLVPDDAWPERLLMICEYGCCIYFYVDAATEQIFESYVTEDDHTVVTAVASSLQEWLLRWTRDEELTS
;
A
#
# COMPACT_ATOMS: atom_id res chain seq x y z
N MET A 1 -60.95 4.22 17.92
CA MET A 1 -59.73 3.45 18.23
C MET A 1 -58.56 4.27 17.69
N GLU A 2 -58.02 5.27 18.38
CA GLU A 2 -57.37 5.24 19.71
C GLU A 2 -56.69 3.90 19.98
N ILE A 3 -55.35 3.87 19.97
CA ILE A 3 -54.53 3.88 21.19
C ILE A 3 -53.18 4.59 20.90
N ALA A 4 -52.73 5.37 21.88
CA ALA A 4 -51.51 6.18 21.90
C ALA A 4 -50.31 5.46 22.56
N ALA A 5 -49.20 6.19 22.61
CA ALA A 5 -48.13 6.17 23.62
C ALA A 5 -46.85 5.34 23.35
N GLY A 6 -45.77 6.05 23.01
CA GLY A 6 -44.67 6.37 23.94
C GLY A 6 -43.81 5.22 24.47
N GLY A 7 -42.49 5.28 24.21
CA GLY A 7 -41.53 4.37 24.84
C GLY A 7 -40.06 4.63 24.50
N ASN A 8 -39.49 5.67 25.12
CA ASN A 8 -38.09 5.88 25.53
C ASN A 8 -36.95 5.08 24.85
N TYR A 9 -36.11 5.82 24.12
CA TYR A 9 -34.73 5.47 23.78
C TYR A 9 -33.86 5.48 25.05
N VAL A 10 -33.41 4.32 25.52
CA VAL A 10 -32.41 4.20 26.59
C VAL A 10 -31.03 4.07 25.96
N LYS A 11 -30.19 5.09 26.16
CA LYS A 11 -28.74 5.09 25.90
C LYS A 11 -28.07 3.98 26.72
N GLY A 12 -27.64 2.91 26.05
CA GLY A 12 -26.71 1.94 26.60
C GLY A 12 -25.26 2.40 26.45
N GLN A 13 -24.73 3.09 27.46
CA GLN A 13 -23.28 3.23 27.65
C GLN A 13 -22.68 1.84 27.88
N LYS A 14 -21.82 1.35 26.97
CA LYS A 14 -20.88 0.28 27.28
C LYS A 14 -19.50 0.87 27.56
N GLY A 15 -19.00 0.56 28.75
CA GLY A 15 -17.91 1.24 29.41
C GLY A 15 -16.55 1.11 28.72
N LYS A 16 -15.88 2.25 28.62
CA LYS A 16 -14.44 2.35 28.41
C LYS A 16 -13.74 1.75 29.64
N ARG A 17 -12.99 0.67 29.46
CA ARG A 17 -11.99 0.24 30.45
C ARG A 17 -10.74 1.11 30.26
N PRO A 18 -10.20 1.77 31.30
CA PRO A 18 -8.99 2.56 31.16
C PRO A 18 -7.78 1.62 30.97
N LEU A 19 -7.02 1.84 29.90
CA LEU A 19 -5.71 1.24 29.72
C LEU A 19 -4.79 1.72 30.84
N ARG A 20 -4.34 0.79 31.69
CA ARG A 20 -3.32 1.04 32.70
C ARG A 20 -2.01 1.37 31.97
N ALA A 21 -1.50 2.57 32.21
CA ALA A 21 -0.14 2.96 31.86
C ALA A 21 0.84 2.02 32.60
N LEU A 22 1.53 1.17 31.84
CA LEU A 22 2.70 0.46 32.35
C LEU A 22 3.89 1.41 32.30
N PHE A 23 4.20 2.00 33.45
CA PHE A 23 5.47 2.67 33.71
C PHE A 23 6.58 1.61 33.67
N PHE A 24 7.45 1.69 32.66
CA PHE A 24 8.74 1.01 32.68
C PHE A 24 9.78 1.94 33.33
N PRO A 25 10.46 1.53 34.42
CA PRO A 25 11.57 2.30 34.96
C PRO A 25 12.76 2.27 33.98
N CYS A 26 13.27 3.45 33.67
CA CYS A 26 14.48 3.67 32.89
C CYS A 26 15.69 3.06 33.62
N VAL A 27 16.19 1.92 33.13
CA VAL A 27 17.44 1.33 33.63
C VAL A 27 18.60 2.05 32.95
N ALA A 28 19.36 2.79 33.74
CA ALA A 28 20.56 3.49 33.31
C ALA A 28 21.64 2.49 32.86
N LEU A 29 22.11 2.63 31.61
CA LEU A 29 23.28 1.91 31.12
C LEU A 29 24.57 2.52 31.72
N PRO A 30 25.53 1.71 32.18
CA PRO A 30 26.78 2.20 32.72
C PRO A 30 27.67 2.80 31.60
N THR A 31 28.24 3.96 31.91
CA THR A 31 29.23 4.65 31.08
C THR A 31 30.54 3.86 31.02
N PRO A 32 31.15 3.65 29.83
CA PRO A 32 32.49 3.10 29.76
C PRO A 32 33.51 4.18 30.11
N ARG A 33 34.31 3.90 31.15
CA ARG A 33 35.48 4.69 31.56
C ARG A 33 36.54 4.64 30.47
N GLY A 34 37.12 5.80 30.19
CA GLY A 34 38.26 5.93 29.30
C GLY A 34 39.47 5.12 29.79
N SER A 35 40.12 4.45 28.84
CA SER A 35 41.51 4.05 28.97
C SER A 35 42.23 4.46 27.68
N SER A 36 43.22 5.33 27.87
CA SER A 36 44.16 5.79 26.86
C SER A 36 45.09 4.63 26.48
N GLY A 37 44.96 4.15 25.24
CA GLY A 37 45.88 3.19 24.65
C GLY A 37 46.24 3.62 23.24
N HIS A 38 47.48 4.06 23.04
CA HIS A 38 48.09 4.20 21.72
C HIS A 38 48.13 2.84 21.02
N CYS A 39 47.73 2.79 19.74
CA CYS A 39 48.11 1.73 18.81
C CYS A 39 48.31 2.28 17.39
N PRO A 40 49.18 1.65 16.59
CA PRO A 40 50.00 2.31 15.57
C PRO A 40 49.39 2.31 14.16
N ALA A 41 50.13 2.97 13.26
CA ALA A 41 49.84 3.32 11.87
C ALA A 41 49.04 2.32 11.00
N ARG A 42 48.14 2.91 10.18
CA ARG A 42 47.34 2.29 9.11
C ARG A 42 48.19 1.72 7.97
N PRO A 43 47.80 0.58 7.36
CA PRO A 43 48.10 0.31 5.96
C PRO A 43 47.07 1.02 5.05
N SER A 44 47.58 1.54 3.94
CA SER A 44 46.82 2.07 2.82
C SER A 44 45.94 0.99 2.18
N CYS A 45 44.61 1.10 2.32
CA CYS A 45 43.66 0.36 1.50
C CYS A 45 43.04 1.33 0.49
N SER A 46 43.53 1.28 -0.75
CA SER A 46 42.87 1.82 -1.93
C SER A 46 41.68 0.91 -2.29
N GLY A 47 40.62 0.97 -1.50
CA GLY A 47 39.30 0.51 -1.90
C GLY A 47 38.52 1.72 -2.39
N HIS A 48 38.04 1.68 -3.63
CA HIS A 48 37.10 2.68 -4.14
C HIS A 48 35.82 2.64 -3.27
N CYS A 49 35.79 3.47 -2.23
CA CYS A 49 34.53 3.86 -1.60
C CYS A 49 33.75 4.64 -2.65
N LEU A 50 32.65 4.04 -3.13
CA LEU A 50 31.59 4.81 -3.77
C LEU A 50 31.20 5.96 -2.82
N PRO A 51 31.05 7.20 -3.32
CA PRO A 51 30.64 8.30 -2.46
C PRO A 51 29.25 8.01 -1.88
N PRO A 52 28.98 8.41 -0.61
CA PRO A 52 27.64 8.34 -0.04
C PRO A 52 26.79 9.46 -0.67
N SER A 53 26.30 9.23 -1.88
CA SER A 53 25.31 10.09 -2.50
C SER A 53 24.22 9.21 -3.12
N VAL A 54 22.96 9.56 -2.81
CA VAL A 54 21.67 8.96 -3.21
C VAL A 54 20.98 8.02 -2.20
N ALA A 55 21.63 7.55 -1.12
CA ALA A 55 21.00 6.58 -0.20
C ALA A 55 20.02 7.16 0.87
N CYS A 56 19.87 8.48 1.04
CA CYS A 56 19.24 9.05 2.25
C CYS A 56 17.77 9.54 2.09
N GLY A 57 17.05 9.17 1.03
CA GLY A 57 15.71 9.73 0.78
C GLY A 57 14.59 9.12 1.62
N PHE A 58 14.57 7.79 1.72
CA PHE A 58 13.38 7.03 2.14
C PHE A 58 13.64 5.99 3.23
N ASP A 59 14.84 5.97 3.82
CA ASP A 59 15.28 4.94 4.76
C ASP A 59 14.31 4.77 5.94
N THR A 60 13.83 5.88 6.50
CA THR A 60 12.86 5.85 7.61
C THR A 60 11.56 5.16 7.21
N LEU A 61 11.05 5.41 6.00
CA LEU A 61 9.86 4.74 5.49
C LEU A 61 10.13 3.24 5.29
N PHE A 62 11.25 2.88 4.66
CA PHE A 62 11.56 1.46 4.40
C PHE A 62 11.78 0.66 5.69
N ILE A 63 12.37 1.28 6.71
CA ILE A 63 12.50 0.70 8.05
C ILE A 63 11.11 0.49 8.66
N ALA A 64 10.24 1.51 8.62
CA ALA A 64 8.89 1.42 9.17
C ALA A 64 8.05 0.31 8.49
N ILE A 65 8.14 0.21 7.16
CA ILE A 65 7.47 -0.85 6.38
C ILE A 65 7.94 -2.23 6.83
N ARG A 66 9.26 -2.46 6.88
CA ARG A 66 9.83 -3.76 7.29
C ARG A 66 9.46 -4.10 8.74
N GLN A 67 9.47 -3.12 9.63
CA GLN A 67 9.09 -3.29 11.03
C GLN A 67 7.61 -3.68 11.17
N LYS A 68 6.69 -2.99 10.46
CA LYS A 68 5.28 -3.35 10.46
C LYS A 68 5.06 -4.77 9.94
N CYS A 69 5.62 -5.10 8.77
CA CYS A 69 5.57 -6.45 8.20
C CYS A 69 6.10 -7.52 9.18
N GLN A 70 7.19 -7.22 9.91
CA GLN A 70 7.74 -8.12 10.91
C GLN A 70 6.86 -8.30 12.14
N LEU A 71 6.25 -7.22 12.64
CA LEU A 71 5.34 -7.26 13.79
C LEU A 71 4.04 -8.01 13.46
N GLU A 72 3.56 -7.88 12.23
CA GLU A 72 2.33 -8.50 11.75
C GLU A 72 2.54 -9.90 11.16
N HIS A 73 3.79 -10.35 11.04
CA HIS A 73 4.18 -11.57 10.32
C HIS A 73 3.63 -11.61 8.88
N TRP A 74 3.59 -10.45 8.23
CA TRP A 74 2.98 -10.25 6.93
C TRP A 74 4.02 -9.92 5.86
N TYR A 75 4.23 -10.86 4.94
CA TYR A 75 5.29 -10.78 3.94
C TYR A 75 4.84 -11.17 2.51
N GLY A 76 3.55 -11.12 2.19
CA GLY A 76 3.01 -11.45 0.86
C GLY A 76 1.57 -10.97 0.73
N PRO A 77 0.99 -10.85 -0.47
CA PRO A 77 -0.31 -10.21 -0.64
C PRO A 77 -1.42 -10.85 0.22
N ASP A 78 -2.38 -10.06 0.72
CA ASP A 78 -3.45 -10.53 1.63
C ASP A 78 -4.27 -11.68 1.08
N MET A 79 -4.43 -11.75 -0.24
CA MET A 79 -5.16 -12.83 -0.90
C MET A 79 -4.49 -14.20 -0.71
N ASP A 80 -3.19 -14.21 -0.40
CA ASP A 80 -2.42 -15.40 -0.04
C ASP A 80 -2.34 -15.61 1.47
N ASP A 81 -2.91 -14.73 2.30
CA ASP A 81 -2.94 -14.91 3.75
C ASP A 81 -4.14 -15.79 4.16
N PRO A 82 -3.90 -17.05 4.55
CA PRO A 82 -4.97 -17.96 4.91
C PRO A 82 -5.74 -17.56 6.17
N ASP A 83 -5.16 -16.67 7.00
CA ASP A 83 -5.77 -16.23 8.25
C ASP A 83 -6.59 -14.93 8.08
N ARG A 84 -6.53 -14.29 6.89
CA ARG A 84 -7.09 -12.95 6.67
C ARG A 84 -8.32 -12.90 5.76
N TRP A 85 -8.48 -13.83 4.81
CA TRP A 85 -9.63 -13.78 3.89
C TRP A 85 -10.40 -15.10 3.74
N ASP A 86 -11.61 -15.09 4.31
CA ASP A 86 -12.69 -16.03 4.11
C ASP A 86 -13.45 -15.69 2.80
N LYS A 87 -13.19 -16.36 1.67
CA LYS A 87 -13.92 -16.13 0.39
C LYS A 87 -14.63 -17.38 -0.18
N TYR A 88 -15.71 -17.08 -0.89
CA TYR A 88 -16.90 -17.86 -1.25
C TYR A 88 -16.70 -19.24 -1.92
N GLY A 89 -17.45 -20.24 -1.44
CA GLY A 89 -17.69 -21.51 -2.12
C GLY A 89 -19.14 -21.68 -2.57
N LYS A 90 -19.38 -22.24 -3.77
CA LYS A 90 -20.70 -22.76 -4.16
C LYS A 90 -20.70 -24.28 -4.15
N ARG A 91 -21.58 -24.87 -3.34
CA ARG A 91 -22.75 -25.69 -3.75
C ARG A 91 -23.27 -26.52 -2.55
N GLY A 92 -24.52 -26.27 -2.15
CA GLY A 92 -25.36 -27.32 -1.56
C GLY A 92 -26.12 -27.00 -0.26
N SER A 93 -25.59 -26.19 0.66
CA SER A 93 -26.18 -26.07 2.02
C SER A 93 -26.52 -24.65 2.47
N GLY A 94 -26.28 -23.64 1.63
CA GLY A 94 -26.50 -22.22 1.99
C GLY A 94 -25.61 -21.71 3.13
N LYS A 95 -24.70 -22.54 3.66
CA LYS A 95 -23.79 -22.19 4.76
C LYS A 95 -22.35 -22.34 4.28
N ILE A 96 -21.66 -21.21 4.15
CA ILE A 96 -20.24 -21.17 3.80
C ILE A 96 -19.45 -21.60 5.03
N VAL A 97 -18.59 -22.60 4.88
CA VAL A 97 -17.65 -23.04 5.92
C VAL A 97 -16.25 -22.86 5.35
N PHE A 98 -15.43 -22.11 6.06
CA PHE A 98 -14.09 -21.74 5.64
C PHE A 98 -13.05 -22.64 6.30
N THR A 99 -12.00 -22.96 5.55
CA THR A 99 -10.84 -23.68 6.08
C THR A 99 -9.58 -22.93 5.65
N PRO A 100 -8.92 -22.19 6.56
CA PRO A 100 -7.63 -21.55 6.31
C PRO A 100 -6.64 -22.56 5.72
N VAL A 101 -6.03 -22.26 4.58
CA VAL A 101 -4.87 -23.03 4.08
C VAL A 101 -3.66 -22.59 4.88
N LYS A 102 -3.52 -23.08 6.12
CA LYS A 102 -2.36 -22.75 6.95
C LYS A 102 -1.07 -23.05 6.18
N LYS A 103 -0.27 -22.01 5.96
CA LYS A 103 1.09 -22.17 5.43
C LYS A 103 1.87 -23.06 6.41
N PRO A 104 2.67 -24.02 5.92
CA PRO A 104 3.59 -24.77 6.76
C PRO A 104 4.47 -23.80 7.57
N SER A 105 4.82 -24.16 8.81
CA SER A 105 5.58 -23.27 9.71
C SER A 105 6.97 -22.86 9.18
N ASP A 106 7.50 -23.60 8.21
CA ASP A 106 8.76 -23.34 7.51
C ASP A 106 8.59 -22.59 6.18
N HIS A 107 7.38 -22.16 5.85
CA HIS A 107 7.12 -21.39 4.64
C HIS A 107 7.95 -20.09 4.66
N PRO A 108 8.66 -19.74 3.57
CA PRO A 108 9.60 -18.61 3.56
C PRO A 108 8.94 -17.27 3.92
N GLN A 109 7.64 -17.12 3.61
CA GLN A 109 6.83 -15.95 3.98
C GLN A 109 6.57 -15.80 5.48
N HIS A 110 6.98 -16.74 6.35
CA HIS A 110 7.01 -16.49 7.79
C HIS A 110 8.20 -15.63 8.22
N THR A 111 9.22 -15.49 7.36
CA THR A 111 10.50 -14.85 7.71
C THR A 111 10.98 -13.79 6.73
N GLY A 112 10.35 -13.66 5.57
CA GLY A 112 10.74 -12.68 4.56
C GLY A 112 9.75 -12.55 3.40
N PHE A 113 9.89 -11.48 2.63
CA PHE A 113 8.99 -11.13 1.53
C PHE A 113 8.86 -12.25 0.49
N ALA A 114 7.61 -12.50 0.07
CA ALA A 114 7.19 -13.45 -0.94
C ALA A 114 7.90 -13.22 -2.27
N TYR A 115 8.03 -11.95 -2.63
CA TYR A 115 8.65 -11.50 -3.87
C TYR A 115 9.97 -10.81 -3.51
N PRO A 116 11.12 -11.30 -4.02
CA PRO A 116 12.38 -10.63 -3.77
C PRO A 116 12.36 -9.22 -4.39
N PRO A 117 13.25 -8.32 -3.96
CA PRO A 117 13.39 -7.02 -4.59
C PRO A 117 13.59 -7.11 -6.11
N ALA A 118 12.99 -6.17 -6.84
CA ALA A 118 13.04 -6.12 -8.28
C ALA A 118 14.48 -5.88 -8.77
N THR A 119 14.86 -6.62 -9.81
CA THR A 119 16.13 -6.37 -10.50
C THR A 119 16.01 -5.13 -11.39
N GLU A 120 17.14 -4.51 -11.70
CA GLU A 120 17.17 -3.39 -12.65
C GLU A 120 16.62 -3.79 -14.04
N LYS A 121 16.74 -5.07 -14.42
CA LYS A 121 16.11 -5.57 -15.65
C LYS A 121 14.59 -5.51 -15.58
N HIS A 122 13.97 -5.88 -14.45
CA HIS A 122 12.52 -5.77 -14.26
C HIS A 122 12.08 -4.30 -14.37
N LEU A 123 12.77 -3.41 -13.66
CA LEU A 123 12.44 -1.99 -13.61
C LEU A 123 12.54 -1.33 -15.00
N ARG A 124 13.65 -1.52 -15.73
CA ARG A 124 13.80 -0.98 -17.09
C ARG A 124 12.80 -1.54 -18.09
N SER A 125 12.48 -2.84 -17.99
CA SER A 125 11.49 -3.44 -18.88
C SER A 125 10.10 -2.85 -18.63
N THR A 126 9.81 -2.49 -17.39
CA THR A 126 8.55 -1.88 -16.98
C THR A 126 8.46 -0.45 -17.47
N ASP A 127 9.50 0.38 -17.27
CA ASP A 127 9.54 1.74 -17.84
C ASP A 127 9.31 1.72 -19.36
N ALA A 128 9.95 0.78 -20.06
CA ALA A 128 9.82 0.66 -21.51
C ALA A 128 8.40 0.25 -21.93
N ALA A 129 7.73 -0.59 -21.15
CA ALA A 129 6.34 -0.99 -21.41
C ALA A 129 5.35 0.15 -21.12
N LEU A 130 5.59 0.94 -20.07
CA LEU A 130 4.78 2.10 -19.71
C LEU A 130 4.98 3.29 -20.67
N GLY A 131 6.16 3.41 -21.26
CA GLY A 131 6.55 4.57 -22.08
C GLY A 131 7.02 5.77 -21.27
N PHE A 132 7.17 5.62 -19.95
CA PHE A 132 7.69 6.63 -19.02
C PHE A 132 8.33 5.93 -17.81
N PRO A 133 9.24 6.61 -17.07
CA PRO A 133 9.88 6.01 -15.91
C PRO A 133 8.88 5.77 -14.77
N LEU A 134 9.06 4.66 -14.05
CA LEU A 134 8.39 4.44 -12.78
C LEU A 134 8.63 5.60 -11.80
N PRO A 135 7.65 5.90 -10.92
CA PRO A 135 7.80 6.93 -9.90
C PRO A 135 9.01 6.64 -8.98
N PRO A 136 9.83 7.64 -8.60
CA PRO A 136 11.09 7.42 -7.91
C PRO A 136 10.98 6.62 -6.59
N LEU A 137 10.00 6.92 -5.74
CA LEU A 137 9.80 6.19 -4.49
C LEU A 137 9.28 4.78 -4.78
N LEU A 138 8.35 4.64 -5.74
CA LEU A 138 7.81 3.33 -6.10
C LEU A 138 8.90 2.39 -6.65
N ARG A 139 9.77 2.90 -7.52
CA ARG A 139 10.97 2.20 -7.99
C ARG A 139 11.88 1.79 -6.84
N ALA A 140 12.13 2.70 -5.90
CA ALA A 140 13.02 2.43 -4.76
C ALA A 140 12.44 1.36 -3.82
N LEU A 141 11.12 1.37 -3.59
CA LEU A 141 10.40 0.33 -2.85
C LEU A 141 10.59 -1.04 -3.50
N TYR A 142 10.40 -1.13 -4.81
CA TYR A 142 10.60 -2.39 -5.53
C TYR A 142 12.05 -2.88 -5.46
N ALA A 143 13.01 -1.99 -5.65
CA ALA A 143 14.44 -2.35 -5.67
C ALA A 143 15.01 -2.72 -4.30
N GLN A 144 14.44 -2.18 -3.21
CA GLN A 144 15.07 -2.27 -1.88
C GLN A 144 14.23 -3.03 -0.85
N VAL A 145 12.91 -3.05 -0.97
CA VAL A 145 12.02 -3.73 0.00
C VAL A 145 11.59 -5.08 -0.55
N ALA A 146 10.78 -5.09 -1.61
CA ALA A 146 10.27 -6.28 -2.27
C ALA A 146 9.58 -5.89 -3.58
N ASN A 147 9.48 -6.80 -4.55
CA ASN A 147 8.74 -6.55 -5.79
C ASN A 147 7.23 -6.73 -5.61
N GLY A 148 6.61 -5.88 -4.78
CA GLY A 148 5.19 -5.92 -4.44
C GLY A 148 4.83 -6.95 -3.36
N GLY A 149 3.53 -7.09 -3.09
CA GLY A 149 2.97 -8.06 -2.14
C GLY A 149 3.04 -7.63 -0.67
N PHE A 150 3.43 -6.39 -0.40
CA PHE A 150 3.40 -5.77 0.93
C PHE A 150 2.73 -4.41 0.82
N GLY A 151 2.31 -3.82 1.94
CA GLY A 151 1.69 -2.51 1.95
C GLY A 151 0.19 -2.57 2.27
N PRO A 152 -0.54 -1.48 2.03
CA PRO A 152 -1.97 -1.40 2.30
C PRO A 152 -2.78 -2.48 1.59
N PHE A 153 -3.90 -2.84 2.21
CA PHE A 153 -4.93 -3.68 1.59
C PHE A 153 -4.33 -4.97 1.01
N TYR A 154 -4.59 -5.31 -0.27
CA TYR A 154 -4.04 -6.52 -0.89
C TYR A 154 -2.54 -6.46 -1.22
N GLY A 155 -1.85 -5.41 -0.77
CA GLY A 155 -0.45 -5.16 -1.03
C GLY A 155 -0.24 -4.43 -2.34
N LEU A 156 0.94 -3.83 -2.47
CA LEU A 156 1.36 -3.17 -3.69
C LEU A 156 1.51 -4.20 -4.82
N ILE A 157 0.92 -3.91 -5.96
CA ILE A 157 1.12 -4.66 -7.20
C ILE A 157 2.59 -4.48 -7.60
N GLY A 158 3.25 -5.59 -7.92
CA GLY A 158 4.63 -5.59 -8.37
C GLY A 158 4.77 -5.19 -9.83
N VAL A 159 6.02 -4.93 -10.22
CA VAL A 159 6.40 -4.89 -11.63
C VAL A 159 6.63 -6.31 -12.14
N ARG A 160 6.96 -6.48 -13.42
CA ARG A 160 7.30 -7.78 -14.02
C ARG A 160 8.08 -8.72 -13.07
N GLY A 161 7.55 -9.92 -12.86
CA GLY A 161 8.13 -10.93 -11.96
C GLY A 161 7.89 -10.67 -10.46
N GLY A 162 7.01 -9.73 -10.12
CA GLY A 162 6.60 -9.40 -8.77
C GLY A 162 5.20 -9.91 -8.43
N ALA A 163 4.66 -9.37 -7.34
CA ALA A 163 3.30 -9.68 -6.90
C ALA A 163 2.28 -9.28 -7.97
N PRO A 164 1.45 -10.21 -8.45
CA PRO A 164 0.35 -9.85 -9.32
C PRO A 164 -0.76 -9.17 -8.50
N SER A 165 -1.60 -8.42 -9.19
CA SER A 165 -2.92 -8.04 -8.69
C SER A 165 -3.84 -9.26 -8.52
N SER A 166 -5.06 -9.04 -8.02
CA SER A 166 -6.08 -10.11 -7.98
C SER A 166 -6.46 -10.60 -9.39
N GLY A 167 -6.32 -9.76 -10.41
CA GLY A 167 -6.53 -10.12 -11.82
C GLY A 167 -5.34 -10.81 -12.50
N GLY A 168 -4.23 -11.03 -11.78
CA GLY A 168 -3.06 -11.74 -12.27
C GLY A 168 -2.05 -10.88 -13.05
N ALA A 169 -2.28 -9.58 -13.19
CA ALA A 169 -1.41 -8.67 -13.94
C ALA A 169 -0.51 -7.83 -13.01
N THR A 170 0.64 -7.41 -13.54
CA THR A 170 1.56 -6.45 -12.90
C THR A 170 1.20 -5.02 -13.31
N ILE A 171 1.84 -4.01 -12.71
CA ILE A 171 1.50 -2.59 -12.94
C ILE A 171 1.41 -2.23 -14.42
N GLU A 172 2.35 -2.69 -15.25
CA GLU A 172 2.33 -2.37 -16.67
C GLU A 172 1.17 -3.00 -17.44
N GLY A 173 0.58 -4.09 -16.93
CA GLY A 173 -0.54 -4.77 -17.56
C GLY A 173 -1.87 -4.04 -17.42
N TYR A 174 -1.93 -3.06 -16.52
CA TYR A 174 -3.12 -2.26 -16.25
C TYR A 174 -3.07 -0.87 -16.86
N TYR A 175 -1.98 -0.52 -17.53
CA TYR A 175 -1.82 0.80 -18.13
C TYR A 175 -1.74 0.73 -19.66
N PRO A 176 -2.55 1.54 -20.39
CA PRO A 176 -3.76 2.22 -19.93
C PRO A 176 -4.90 1.19 -19.82
N HIS A 177 -5.78 1.35 -18.82
CA HIS A 177 -6.72 0.32 -18.41
C HIS A 177 -7.89 0.17 -19.40
N SER A 178 -7.67 -0.39 -20.59
CA SER A 178 -8.73 -0.88 -21.48
C SER A 178 -8.18 -1.82 -22.56
N PRO A 179 -8.87 -2.93 -22.89
CA PRO A 179 -8.58 -3.71 -24.10
C PRO A 179 -8.87 -2.94 -25.40
N GLU A 180 -9.66 -1.87 -25.32
CA GLU A 180 -10.00 -0.98 -26.42
C GLU A 180 -9.17 0.31 -26.37
N PRO A 181 -8.92 0.98 -27.51
CA PRO A 181 -8.20 2.25 -27.52
C PRO A 181 -8.95 3.30 -26.70
N CYS A 182 -8.41 3.71 -25.56
CA CYS A 182 -8.89 4.88 -24.82
C CYS A 182 -8.06 6.12 -25.17
N ARG A 183 -8.70 7.29 -25.19
CA ARG A 183 -8.00 8.57 -25.29
C ARG A 183 -7.22 8.82 -24.01
N ILE A 184 -5.96 9.23 -24.14
CA ILE A 184 -5.18 9.67 -22.99
C ILE A 184 -5.45 11.15 -22.73
N ILE A 185 -5.81 11.50 -21.50
CA ILE A 185 -6.15 12.87 -21.07
C ILE A 185 -5.34 13.28 -19.85
N SER A 186 -5.24 14.58 -19.57
CA SER A 186 -4.77 15.08 -18.28
C SER A 186 -5.87 14.89 -17.21
N LEU A 187 -5.48 14.61 -15.96
CA LEU A 187 -6.41 14.61 -14.81
C LEU A 187 -7.22 15.91 -14.69
N SER A 188 -6.65 17.05 -15.10
CA SER A 188 -7.33 18.34 -15.07
C SER A 188 -8.47 18.47 -16.09
N GLU A 189 -8.55 17.57 -17.07
CA GLU A 189 -9.63 17.51 -18.05
C GLU A 189 -10.86 16.75 -17.54
N CYS A 190 -10.71 15.97 -16.45
CA CYS A 190 -11.83 15.27 -15.83
C CYS A 190 -12.84 16.26 -15.24
N ALA A 191 -14.13 15.96 -15.42
CA ALA A 191 -15.19 16.75 -14.80
C ALA A 191 -15.20 16.54 -13.28
N ILE A 192 -15.57 17.55 -12.51
CA ILE A 192 -15.75 17.41 -11.07
C ILE A 192 -17.20 16.98 -10.82
N ASP A 193 -17.40 15.88 -10.10
CA ASP A 193 -18.70 15.54 -9.53
C ASP A 193 -18.98 16.49 -8.37
N VAL A 194 -19.74 17.55 -8.66
CA VAL A 194 -20.08 18.60 -7.69
C VAL A 194 -20.87 18.05 -6.50
N GLN A 195 -21.71 17.03 -6.71
CA GLN A 195 -22.54 16.46 -5.65
C GLN A 195 -21.68 15.64 -4.69
N ALA A 196 -20.91 14.68 -5.21
CA ALA A 196 -20.00 13.88 -4.39
C ALA A 196 -18.95 14.77 -3.70
N SER A 197 -18.44 15.78 -4.40
CA SER A 197 -17.43 16.71 -3.87
C SER A 197 -17.94 17.69 -2.81
N SER A 198 -19.27 17.84 -2.66
CA SER A 198 -19.84 18.80 -1.72
C SER A 198 -19.61 18.42 -0.25
N SER A 199 -19.40 17.13 0.02
CA SER A 199 -19.26 16.57 1.36
C SER A 199 -17.89 15.93 1.62
N SER A 200 -16.99 15.95 0.64
CA SER A 200 -15.65 15.37 0.71
C SER A 200 -14.59 16.46 0.91
N LYS A 201 -13.40 16.05 1.37
CA LYS A 201 -12.23 16.96 1.50
C LYS A 201 -11.55 17.23 0.16
N HIS A 202 -11.77 16.37 -0.83
CA HIS A 202 -11.06 16.35 -2.10
C HIS A 202 -12.04 16.18 -3.27
N PRO A 203 -11.80 16.85 -4.42
CA PRO A 203 -12.70 16.75 -5.55
C PRO A 203 -12.76 15.30 -6.07
N HIS A 204 -13.98 14.86 -6.36
CA HIS A 204 -14.26 13.62 -7.07
C HIS A 204 -14.22 13.93 -8.57
N LEU A 205 -13.28 13.31 -9.29
CA LEU A 205 -13.09 13.51 -10.72
C LEU A 205 -13.75 12.38 -11.48
N LEU A 206 -14.64 12.72 -12.40
CA LEU A 206 -15.29 11.80 -13.33
C LEU A 206 -14.35 11.55 -14.51
N VAL A 207 -13.90 10.31 -14.64
CA VAL A 207 -13.11 9.85 -15.79
C VAL A 207 -14.08 9.49 -16.92
N PRO A 208 -13.96 10.08 -18.12
CA PRO A 208 -14.81 9.74 -19.25
C PRO A 208 -14.67 8.27 -19.66
N ASP A 209 -15.77 7.63 -20.06
CA ASP A 209 -15.79 6.20 -20.41
C ASP A 209 -14.88 5.84 -21.60
N ASP A 210 -14.55 6.81 -22.46
CA ASP A 210 -13.67 6.65 -23.63
C ASP A 210 -12.23 7.14 -23.38
N ALA A 211 -11.88 7.50 -22.15
CA ALA A 211 -10.61 8.12 -21.81
C ALA A 211 -9.97 7.54 -20.54
N TRP A 212 -8.65 7.73 -20.41
CA TRP A 212 -7.92 7.43 -19.18
C TRP A 212 -6.90 8.52 -18.88
N PRO A 213 -6.73 8.91 -17.61
CA PRO A 213 -5.70 9.89 -17.25
C PRO A 213 -4.29 9.39 -17.53
N GLU A 214 -3.47 10.26 -18.11
CA GLU A 214 -2.08 9.96 -18.38
C GLU A 214 -1.33 9.63 -17.09
N ARG A 215 -0.45 8.63 -17.15
CA ARG A 215 0.48 8.28 -16.06
C ARG A 215 -0.16 7.87 -14.73
N LEU A 216 -1.47 7.63 -14.70
CA LEU A 216 -2.18 7.14 -13.53
C LEU A 216 -2.09 5.60 -13.48
N LEU A 217 -1.23 5.10 -12.59
CA LEU A 217 -0.87 3.69 -12.47
C LEU A 217 -1.60 3.03 -11.29
N MET A 218 -2.31 1.91 -11.53
CA MET A 218 -2.90 1.13 -10.45
C MET A 218 -1.80 0.47 -9.61
N ILE A 219 -1.77 0.75 -8.31
CA ILE A 219 -0.72 0.26 -7.40
C ILE A 219 -1.22 -0.72 -6.34
N CYS A 220 -2.51 -0.70 -5.99
CA CYS A 220 -3.08 -1.71 -5.10
C CYS A 220 -4.61 -1.76 -5.20
N GLU A 221 -5.18 -2.78 -4.59
CA GLU A 221 -6.62 -3.04 -4.58
C GLU A 221 -7.11 -3.21 -3.14
N TYR A 222 -8.31 -2.68 -2.86
CA TYR A 222 -9.01 -2.93 -1.59
C TYR A 222 -10.02 -4.09 -1.70
N GLY A 223 -10.54 -4.31 -2.90
CA GLY A 223 -11.68 -5.19 -3.17
C GLY A 223 -12.94 -4.37 -3.49
N CYS A 224 -14.07 -5.04 -3.76
CA CYS A 224 -15.34 -4.39 -4.11
C CYS A 224 -15.25 -3.35 -5.23
N CYS A 225 -14.38 -3.57 -6.22
CA CYS A 225 -14.08 -2.64 -7.31
C CYS A 225 -13.50 -1.29 -6.87
N ILE A 226 -12.82 -1.26 -5.71
CA ILE A 226 -12.07 -0.10 -5.22
C ILE A 226 -10.58 -0.32 -5.47
N TYR A 227 -9.96 0.64 -6.15
CA TYR A 227 -8.58 0.60 -6.61
C TYR A 227 -7.84 1.86 -6.20
N PHE A 228 -6.53 1.74 -6.01
CA PHE A 228 -5.67 2.89 -5.70
C PHE A 228 -4.64 3.08 -6.79
N TYR A 229 -4.45 4.33 -7.16
CA TYR A 229 -3.59 4.75 -8.23
C TYR A 229 -2.55 5.74 -7.74
N VAL A 230 -1.36 5.70 -8.34
CA VAL A 230 -0.35 6.73 -8.21
C VAL A 230 -0.23 7.50 -9.52
N ASP A 231 -0.21 8.82 -9.45
CA ASP A 231 0.24 9.65 -10.58
C ASP A 231 1.76 9.55 -10.68
N ALA A 232 2.28 9.01 -11.78
CA ALA A 232 3.72 8.80 -11.92
C ALA A 232 4.55 10.08 -12.07
N ALA A 233 3.91 11.23 -12.34
CA ALA A 233 4.60 12.52 -12.36
C ALA A 233 4.75 13.14 -10.97
N THR A 234 3.74 12.99 -10.10
CA THR A 234 3.65 13.72 -8.81
C THR A 234 3.76 12.82 -7.58
N GLU A 235 3.64 11.50 -7.76
CA GLU A 235 3.46 10.50 -6.71
C GLU A 235 2.21 10.74 -5.84
N GLN A 236 1.24 11.54 -6.28
CA GLN A 236 -0.04 11.70 -5.59
C GLN A 236 -0.87 10.40 -5.66
N ILE A 237 -1.63 10.09 -4.60
CA ILE A 237 -2.46 8.89 -4.53
C ILE A 237 -3.93 9.23 -4.73
N PHE A 238 -4.57 8.43 -5.58
CA PHE A 238 -5.98 8.49 -5.88
C PHE A 238 -6.66 7.19 -5.51
N GLU A 239 -7.80 7.27 -4.84
CA GLU A 239 -8.76 6.19 -4.71
C GLU A 239 -9.72 6.25 -5.89
N SER A 240 -10.14 5.10 -6.40
CA SER A 240 -11.10 4.98 -7.49
C SER A 240 -12.16 3.95 -7.19
N TYR A 241 -13.37 4.24 -7.64
CA TYR A 241 -14.51 3.34 -7.61
C TYR A 241 -15.39 3.60 -8.84
N VAL A 242 -16.28 2.65 -9.12
CA VAL A 242 -17.29 2.77 -10.18
C VAL A 242 -18.63 3.13 -9.52
N THR A 243 -19.33 4.13 -10.05
CA THR A 243 -20.65 4.54 -9.57
C THR A 243 -21.74 3.54 -9.99
N GLU A 244 -22.95 3.70 -9.47
CA GLU A 244 -24.11 2.90 -9.91
C GLU A 244 -24.47 3.13 -11.39
N ASP A 245 -24.07 4.28 -11.94
CA ASP A 245 -24.25 4.66 -13.35
C ASP A 245 -23.05 4.25 -14.22
N ASP A 246 -22.23 3.30 -13.77
CA ASP A 246 -21.05 2.76 -14.46
C ASP A 246 -19.95 3.79 -14.78
N HIS A 247 -19.93 4.95 -14.11
CA HIS A 247 -18.86 5.95 -14.28
C HIS A 247 -17.69 5.68 -13.35
N THR A 248 -16.47 5.81 -13.87
CA THR A 248 -15.26 5.74 -13.03
C THR A 248 -15.02 7.09 -12.37
N VAL A 249 -14.92 7.07 -11.03
CA VAL A 249 -14.54 8.23 -10.22
C VAL A 249 -13.13 8.02 -9.70
N VAL A 250 -12.33 9.09 -9.67
CA VAL A 250 -11.04 9.14 -8.98
C VAL A 250 -11.00 10.32 -8.00
N THR A 251 -10.55 10.08 -6.78
CA THR A 251 -10.49 11.06 -5.70
C THR A 251 -9.11 11.04 -5.06
N ALA A 252 -8.47 12.20 -4.90
CA ALA A 252 -7.18 12.28 -4.23
C ALA A 252 -7.32 11.93 -2.73
N VAL A 253 -6.49 11.01 -2.23
CA VAL A 253 -6.52 10.54 -0.82
C VAL A 253 -5.24 10.83 -0.05
N ALA A 254 -4.16 11.15 -0.77
CA ALA A 254 -2.86 11.50 -0.20
C ALA A 254 -2.12 12.42 -1.16
N SER A 255 -1.34 13.36 -0.62
CA SER A 255 -0.54 14.28 -1.43
C SER A 255 0.73 13.65 -1.98
N SER A 256 1.13 12.50 -1.44
CA SER A 256 2.28 11.72 -1.93
C SER A 256 2.18 10.24 -1.51
N LEU A 257 2.81 9.36 -2.28
CA LEU A 257 2.97 7.94 -1.96
C LEU A 257 3.68 7.75 -0.60
N GLN A 258 4.63 8.62 -0.28
CA GLN A 258 5.36 8.57 1.00
C GLN A 258 4.42 8.81 2.19
N GLU A 259 3.61 9.86 2.14
CA GLU A 259 2.67 10.19 3.21
C GLU A 259 1.62 9.09 3.38
N TRP A 260 1.09 8.57 2.28
CA TRP A 260 0.12 7.48 2.28
C TRP A 260 0.68 6.19 2.91
N LEU A 261 1.89 5.78 2.53
CA LEU A 261 2.52 4.61 3.12
C LEU A 261 2.92 4.83 4.58
N LEU A 262 3.32 6.05 4.98
CA LEU A 262 3.57 6.37 6.39
C LEU A 262 2.31 6.26 7.24
N ARG A 263 1.16 6.75 6.75
CA ARG A 263 -0.15 6.55 7.39
C ARG A 263 -0.44 5.07 7.59
N TRP A 264 -0.22 4.25 6.56
CA TRP A 264 -0.38 2.81 6.66
C TRP A 264 0.53 2.19 7.72
N THR A 265 1.80 2.61 7.78
CA THR A 265 2.72 2.09 8.82
C THR A 265 2.30 2.42 10.25
N ARG A 266 1.38 3.38 10.43
CA ARG A 266 0.88 3.88 11.71
C ARG A 266 -0.58 3.51 11.98
N ASP A 267 -1.19 2.69 11.11
CA ASP A 267 -2.60 2.31 11.19
C ASP A 267 -3.57 3.52 11.14
N GLU A 268 -3.18 4.56 10.40
CA GLU A 268 -4.02 5.71 10.12
C GLU A 268 -4.96 5.43 8.93
N GLU A 269 -6.07 6.16 8.83
CA GLU A 269 -7.05 6.05 7.73
C GLU A 269 -6.37 6.30 6.38
N LEU A 270 -6.75 5.57 5.31
CA LEU A 270 -6.10 5.61 3.99
C LEU A 270 -7.01 6.04 2.83
N THR A 271 -8.31 6.11 3.07
CA THR A 271 -9.37 6.42 2.09
C THR A 271 -9.88 7.85 2.25
N SER A 272 -10.67 8.35 1.28
CA SER A 272 -11.26 9.71 1.33
C SER A 272 -12.37 9.86 2.35
#